data_AF-A0A6A5VUM3-F1
#
_entry.id   AF-A0A6A5VUM3-F1
#
_cell.length_a   1.000
_cell.length_b   1.000
_cell.length_c   1.000
_cell.angle_alpha   90.00
_cell.angle_beta   90.00
_cell.angle_gamma   90.00
#
_symmetry.space_group_name_H-M   'P 1'
#
loop_
_entity.id
_entity.type
_entity.pdbx_description
1 polymer ?
#
loop_
_entity_poly.entity_id
_entity_poly.type
_entity_poly.pdbx_seq_one_letter_code
_entity_poly.pdbx_strand_id
1 'polypeptide(L)'
;MAPNTTECSKLITGCIACGKQNGLLQCSQCKVVHFCGQEHQRKYWPEHKIVCKKIGKARKELEVKQKNARDTMTDMMGIDAASIMGRKADGNHRREQLRLAGQILEIPTHVAVETALDHMIDLRNLPISSNCDVLEMVASCLIRLGRD
;
A
#
# COMPACT_ATOMS: atom_id res chain seq x y z
N MET A 1 14.92 -28.08 -2.27
CA MET A 1 15.11 -27.39 -3.56
C MET A 1 14.16 -26.20 -3.54
N ALA A 2 14.68 -25.00 -3.29
CA ALA A 2 13.88 -23.78 -3.29
C ALA A 2 13.59 -23.36 -4.73
N PRO A 3 12.36 -22.95 -5.09
CA PRO A 3 12.10 -22.45 -6.42
C PRO A 3 12.77 -21.08 -6.59
N ASN A 4 13.87 -21.11 -7.32
CA ASN A 4 14.46 -19.98 -8.02
C ASN A 4 13.37 -19.38 -8.91
N THR A 5 12.85 -18.19 -8.61
CA THR A 5 11.79 -17.55 -9.41
C THR A 5 12.04 -16.05 -9.53
N THR A 6 13.04 -15.71 -10.34
CA THR A 6 13.05 -14.46 -11.11
C THR A 6 12.04 -14.63 -12.26
N GLU A 7 10.76 -14.73 -11.93
CA GLU A 7 9.67 -14.69 -12.90
C GLU A 7 8.93 -13.39 -12.67
N CYS A 8 8.92 -12.52 -13.69
CA CYS A 8 8.18 -11.25 -13.70
C CYS A 8 6.69 -11.57 -13.63
N SER A 9 6.20 -11.84 -12.42
CA SER A 9 4.94 -12.52 -12.18
C SER A 9 3.79 -11.62 -12.60
N LYS A 10 3.04 -12.05 -13.60
CA LYS A 10 1.87 -11.34 -14.14
C LYS A 10 0.92 -10.96 -13.01
N LEU A 11 0.77 -9.65 -12.79
CA LEU A 11 -0.09 -9.12 -11.72
C LEU A 11 -1.57 -9.34 -12.03
N ILE A 12 -2.35 -9.65 -10.99
CA ILE A 12 -3.80 -9.84 -11.12
C ILE A 12 -4.49 -8.47 -11.24
N THR A 13 -5.20 -8.22 -12.36
CA THR A 13 -5.87 -6.94 -12.68
C THR A 13 -7.40 -6.97 -12.55
N GLY A 14 -7.98 -8.01 -11.94
CA GLY A 14 -9.43 -8.16 -11.81
C GLY A 14 -9.87 -8.92 -10.57
N CYS A 15 -11.01 -9.59 -10.64
CA CYS A 15 -11.49 -10.48 -9.58
C CYS A 15 -10.46 -11.57 -9.29
N ILE A 16 -9.97 -11.65 -8.05
CA ILE A 16 -8.90 -12.60 -7.69
C ILE A 16 -9.30 -14.08 -7.88
N ALA A 17 -10.60 -14.38 -7.83
CA ALA A 17 -11.10 -15.74 -7.95
C ALA A 17 -11.42 -16.18 -9.39
N CYS A 18 -11.71 -15.25 -10.31
CA CYS A 18 -12.20 -15.60 -11.65
C CYS A 18 -11.66 -14.73 -12.80
N GLY A 19 -10.86 -13.70 -12.50
CA GLY A 19 -10.24 -12.82 -13.49
C GLY A 19 -11.18 -11.80 -14.15
N LYS A 20 -12.49 -11.82 -13.87
CA LYS A 20 -13.44 -10.84 -14.41
C LYS A 20 -12.98 -9.41 -14.09
N GLN A 21 -13.10 -8.51 -15.07
CA GLN A 21 -12.64 -7.11 -14.96
C GLN A 21 -13.77 -6.13 -14.58
N ASN A 22 -15.03 -6.51 -14.85
CA ASN A 22 -16.18 -5.62 -14.72
C ASN A 22 -17.05 -5.96 -13.51
N GLY A 23 -17.69 -4.94 -12.92
CA GLY A 23 -18.60 -5.11 -11.77
C GLY A 23 -17.87 -5.59 -10.52
N LEU A 24 -16.73 -4.98 -10.22
CA LEU A 24 -15.86 -5.40 -9.13
C LEU A 24 -16.17 -4.64 -7.85
N LEU A 25 -16.22 -5.39 -6.76
CA LEU A 25 -16.23 -4.92 -5.38
C LEU A 25 -14.81 -5.01 -4.84
N GLN A 26 -14.37 -3.93 -4.21
CA GLN A 26 -13.09 -3.87 -3.51
C GLN A 26 -13.26 -4.33 -2.07
N CYS A 27 -12.27 -5.06 -1.55
CA CYS A 27 -12.23 -5.37 -0.12
C CYS A 27 -12.17 -4.07 0.69
N SER A 28 -13.19 -3.81 1.52
CA SER A 28 -13.29 -2.58 2.31
C SER A 28 -12.14 -2.39 3.31
N GLN A 29 -11.53 -3.48 3.77
CA GLN A 29 -10.47 -3.45 4.78
C GLN A 29 -9.08 -3.24 4.16
N CYS A 30 -8.64 -4.10 3.24
CA CYS A 30 -7.28 -4.01 2.69
C CYS A 30 -7.17 -3.03 1.52
N LYS A 31 -8.28 -2.82 0.80
CA LYS A 31 -8.39 -1.95 -0.38
C LYS A 31 -7.53 -2.36 -1.59
N VAL A 32 -6.95 -3.56 -1.61
CA VAL A 32 -6.02 -3.98 -2.68
C VAL A 32 -6.41 -5.29 -3.37
N VAL A 33 -7.61 -5.81 -3.06
CA VAL A 33 -8.16 -7.01 -3.70
C VAL A 33 -9.56 -6.72 -4.20
N HIS A 34 -9.87 -7.23 -5.39
CA HIS A 34 -11.18 -7.11 -6.03
C HIS A 34 -11.87 -8.47 -6.16
N PHE A 35 -13.19 -8.44 -6.08
CA PHE A 35 -14.08 -9.59 -6.23
C PHE A 35 -15.29 -9.18 -7.06
N CYS A 36 -15.90 -10.06 -7.85
CA CYS A 36 -17.16 -9.72 -8.50
C CYS A 36 -18.39 -9.75 -7.55
N GLY A 37 -18.23 -10.26 -6.33
CA GLY A 37 -19.31 -10.46 -5.38
C GLY A 37 -18.87 -11.08 -4.07
N GLN A 38 -19.80 -11.17 -3.11
CA GLN A 38 -19.54 -11.76 -1.78
C GLN A 38 -19.15 -13.24 -1.84
N GLU A 39 -19.62 -13.99 -2.84
CA GLU A 39 -19.31 -15.41 -3.00
C GLU A 39 -17.79 -15.62 -3.19
N HIS A 40 -17.20 -14.93 -4.16
CA HIS A 40 -15.75 -14.98 -4.40
C HIS A 40 -14.93 -14.43 -3.22
N GLN A 41 -15.45 -13.42 -2.52
CA GLN A 41 -14.82 -12.93 -1.30
C GLN A 41 -14.80 -14.02 -0.20
N ARG A 42 -15.92 -14.71 0.04
CA ARG A 42 -16.00 -15.79 1.05
C ARG A 42 -15.12 -16.98 0.68
N LYS A 43 -15.08 -17.34 -0.61
CA LYS A 43 -14.23 -18.43 -1.12
C LYS A 43 -12.74 -18.14 -0.92
N TYR A 44 -12.29 -16.91 -1.21
CA TYR A 44 -10.89 -16.51 -1.05
C TYR A 44 -10.53 -16.08 0.38
N TRP A 45 -11.51 -15.90 1.26
CA TRP A 45 -11.30 -15.42 2.62
C TRP A 45 -10.27 -16.20 3.44
N PRO A 46 -10.21 -17.55 3.42
CA PRO A 46 -9.24 -18.31 4.21
C PRO A 46 -7.78 -17.91 3.91
N GLU A 47 -7.45 -17.69 2.63
CA GLU A 47 -6.13 -17.25 2.17
C GLU A 47 -5.90 -15.76 2.42
N HIS A 48 -6.95 -14.95 2.23
CA HIS A 48 -6.85 -13.49 2.33
C HIS A 48 -6.80 -12.97 3.78
N LYS A 49 -7.46 -13.65 4.72
CA LYS A 49 -7.81 -13.13 6.06
C LYS A 49 -6.61 -12.60 6.83
N ILE A 50 -5.50 -13.33 6.83
CA ILE A 50 -4.31 -12.97 7.64
C ILE A 50 -3.71 -11.67 7.11
N VAL A 51 -3.42 -11.62 5.82
CA VAL A 51 -2.82 -10.44 5.16
C VAL A 51 -3.78 -9.25 5.19
N CYS A 52 -5.07 -9.48 4.95
CA CYS A 52 -6.11 -8.46 5.02
C CYS A 52 -6.16 -7.76 6.37
N LYS A 53 -6.09 -8.54 7.46
CA LYS A 53 -6.07 -8.01 8.82
C LYS A 53 -4.81 -7.21 9.12
N LYS A 54 -3.64 -7.71 8.69
CA LYS A 54 -2.36 -6.99 8.82
C LYS A 54 -2.42 -5.62 8.15
N ILE A 55 -2.82 -5.58 6.88
CA ILE A 55 -2.96 -4.34 6.10
C ILE A 55 -3.96 -3.39 6.77
N GLY A 56 -5.14 -3.91 7.17
CA GLY A 56 -6.16 -3.09 7.83
C GLY A 56 -5.66 -2.47 9.14
N LYS A 57 -4.84 -3.20 9.92
CA LYS A 57 -4.20 -2.66 11.13
C LYS A 57 -3.17 -1.59 10.77
N ALA A 58 -2.28 -1.86 9.81
CA ALA A 58 -1.24 -0.92 9.43
C ALA A 58 -1.78 0.38 8.83
N ARG A 59 -2.87 0.32 8.05
CA ARG A 59 -3.57 1.51 7.55
C ARG A 59 -4.08 2.39 8.68
N LYS A 60 -4.76 1.80 9.67
CA LYS A 60 -5.27 2.54 10.84
C LYS A 60 -4.14 3.20 11.64
N GLU A 61 -3.05 2.46 11.85
CA GLU A 61 -1.89 2.99 12.59
C GLU A 61 -1.23 4.15 11.84
N LEU A 62 -1.10 4.06 10.51
CA LEU A 62 -0.60 5.16 9.69
C LEU A 62 -1.53 6.38 9.74
N GLU A 63 -2.84 6.18 9.61
CA GLU A 63 -3.85 7.25 9.67
C GLU A 63 -3.80 7.99 11.02
N VAL A 64 -3.69 7.27 12.14
CA VAL A 64 -3.54 7.87 13.46
C VAL A 64 -2.25 8.68 13.57
N LYS A 65 -1.13 8.18 13.04
CA LYS A 65 0.16 8.91 13.04
C LYS A 65 0.07 10.20 12.22
N GLN A 66 -0.45 10.11 11.00
CA GLN A 66 -0.67 11.25 10.11
C GLN A 66 -1.56 12.31 10.75
N LYS A 67 -2.70 11.87 11.32
CA LYS A 67 -3.61 12.77 12.03
C LYS A 67 -2.92 13.45 13.21
N ASN A 68 -2.24 12.70 14.07
CA ASN A 68 -1.55 13.28 15.22
C ASN A 68 -0.47 14.29 14.81
N ALA A 69 0.28 14.02 13.73
CA ALA A 69 1.27 14.95 13.22
C ALA A 69 0.64 16.23 12.66
N ARG A 70 -0.46 16.10 11.92
CA ARG A 70 -1.24 17.23 11.43
C ARG A 70 -1.81 18.07 12.57
N ASP A 71 -2.40 17.43 13.57
CA ASP A 71 -2.98 18.09 14.73
C ASP A 71 -1.89 18.83 15.52
N THR A 72 -0.74 18.17 15.77
CA THR A 72 0.44 18.81 16.42
C THR A 72 0.95 20.03 15.65
N MET A 73 1.03 19.94 14.32
CA MET A 73 1.47 21.06 13.48
C MET A 73 0.45 22.20 13.45
N THR A 74 -0.85 21.86 13.44
CA THR A 74 -1.94 22.84 13.50
C THR A 74 -1.93 23.59 14.83
N ASP A 75 -1.72 22.89 15.95
CA ASP A 75 -1.60 23.49 17.28
C ASP A 75 -0.39 24.43 17.38
N MET A 76 0.74 24.10 16.74
CA MET A 76 1.94 24.94 16.76
C MET A 76 1.80 26.20 15.89
N MET A 77 1.17 26.09 14.71
CA MET A 77 1.09 27.20 13.75
C MET A 77 -0.21 28.01 13.83
N GLY A 78 -1.22 27.53 14.59
CA GLY A 78 -2.55 28.15 14.69
C GLY A 78 -3.31 28.19 13.36
N ILE A 79 -2.84 27.44 12.36
CA ILE A 79 -3.36 27.39 10.99
C ILE A 79 -3.43 25.93 10.57
N ASP A 80 -4.48 25.53 9.85
CA ASP A 80 -4.59 24.19 9.31
C ASP A 80 -3.40 23.87 8.40
N ALA A 81 -2.53 22.98 8.87
CA ALA A 81 -1.30 22.59 8.20
C ALA A 81 -1.52 22.14 6.74
N ALA A 82 -2.66 21.49 6.49
CA ALA A 82 -3.02 21.00 5.16
C ALA A 82 -3.34 22.12 4.17
N SER A 83 -3.78 23.29 4.66
CA SER A 83 -4.12 24.46 3.82
C SER A 83 -2.88 25.18 3.28
N ILE A 84 -1.72 25.04 3.92
CA ILE A 84 -0.47 25.71 3.51
C ILE A 84 0.51 24.73 2.85
N MET A 85 0.71 23.54 3.41
CA MET A 85 1.79 22.62 3.00
C MET A 85 1.29 21.41 2.18
N GLY A 86 -0.02 21.33 1.91
CA GLY A 86 -0.64 20.23 1.18
C GLY A 86 -0.52 18.87 1.90
N ARG A 87 -0.84 17.78 1.20
CA ARG A 87 -0.80 16.39 1.72
C ARG A 87 0.58 15.89 2.18
N LYS A 88 1.64 16.69 2.00
CA LYS A 88 3.05 16.29 2.24
C LYS A 88 3.62 16.83 3.56
N ALA A 89 2.79 17.52 4.35
CA ALA A 89 3.16 18.06 5.67
C ALA A 89 3.15 16.99 6.78
N ASP A 90 2.62 15.81 6.48
CA ASP A 90 2.54 14.71 7.42
C ASP A 90 3.95 14.33 7.86
N GLY A 91 4.19 14.34 9.17
CA GLY A 91 5.52 14.10 9.74
C GLY A 91 6.15 12.78 9.27
N ASN A 92 7.42 12.57 9.63
CA ASN A 92 8.17 11.39 9.22
C ASN A 92 7.54 10.08 9.77
N HIS A 93 6.59 9.51 9.03
CA HIS A 93 5.87 8.25 9.34
C HIS A 93 6.39 7.11 8.46
N ARG A 94 7.69 7.22 8.13
CA ARG A 94 8.37 6.34 7.20
C ARG A 94 8.26 4.88 7.59
N ARG A 95 8.40 4.58 8.89
CA ARG A 95 8.34 3.21 9.39
C ARG A 95 6.96 2.60 9.12
N GLU A 96 5.90 3.35 9.38
CA GLU A 96 4.53 2.92 9.19
C GLU A 96 4.17 2.79 7.71
N GLN A 97 4.62 3.73 6.86
CA GLN A 97 4.45 3.67 5.40
C GLN A 97 5.17 2.45 4.80
N LEU A 98 6.43 2.20 5.17
CA LEU A 98 7.18 1.03 4.68
C LEU A 98 6.58 -0.29 5.16
N ARG A 99 6.14 -0.36 6.43
CA ARG A 99 5.47 -1.56 6.94
C ARG A 99 4.15 -1.82 6.21
N LEU A 100 3.36 -0.78 5.94
CA LEU A 100 2.13 -0.91 5.16
C LEU A 100 2.43 -1.37 3.73
N ALA A 101 3.41 -0.75 3.06
CA ALA A 101 3.83 -1.13 1.71
C ALA A 101 4.28 -2.60 1.66
N GLY A 102 5.14 -3.03 2.58
CA GLY A 102 5.59 -4.43 2.65
C GLY A 102 4.43 -5.42 2.83
N GLN A 103 3.46 -5.12 3.70
CA GLN A 103 2.28 -5.96 3.88
C GLN A 103 1.35 -5.97 2.66
N ILE A 104 1.23 -4.85 1.94
CA ILE A 104 0.48 -4.77 0.70
C ILE A 104 1.15 -5.64 -0.38
N LEU A 105 2.48 -5.63 -0.47
CA LEU A 105 3.24 -6.41 -1.45
C LEU A 105 3.14 -7.93 -1.25
N GLU A 106 2.65 -8.42 -0.11
CA GLU A 106 2.27 -9.83 0.10
C GLU A 106 1.11 -10.25 -0.83
N ILE A 107 0.38 -9.31 -1.43
CA ILE A 107 -0.75 -9.57 -2.34
C ILE A 107 -0.32 -9.36 -3.80
N PRO A 108 -0.47 -10.38 -4.68
CA PRO A 108 0.00 -10.32 -6.07
C PRO A 108 -1.02 -9.65 -7.03
N THR A 109 -1.60 -8.51 -6.64
CA THR A 109 -2.52 -7.73 -7.51
C THR A 109 -1.83 -6.48 -8.04
N HIS A 110 -2.27 -5.99 -9.21
CA HIS A 110 -1.76 -4.74 -9.78
C HIS A 110 -1.97 -3.58 -8.81
N VAL A 111 -3.17 -3.50 -8.24
CA VAL A 111 -3.57 -2.46 -7.29
C VAL A 111 -2.71 -2.49 -6.02
N ALA A 112 -2.30 -3.68 -5.54
CA ALA A 112 -1.39 -3.79 -4.42
C ALA A 112 -0.03 -3.16 -4.74
N VAL A 113 0.57 -3.50 -5.89
CA VAL A 113 1.89 -2.96 -6.27
C VAL A 113 1.83 -1.45 -6.48
N GLU A 114 0.80 -0.93 -7.15
CA GLU A 114 0.61 0.52 -7.29
C GLU A 114 0.44 1.21 -5.94
N THR A 115 -0.42 0.68 -5.06
CA THR A 115 -0.66 1.30 -3.75
C THR A 115 0.59 1.29 -2.88
N ALA A 116 1.39 0.21 -2.93
CA ALA A 116 2.66 0.15 -2.23
C ALA A 116 3.67 1.16 -2.80
N LEU A 117 3.74 1.28 -4.13
CA LEU A 117 4.59 2.26 -4.81
C LEU A 117 4.25 3.69 -4.39
N ASP A 118 2.97 4.06 -4.35
CA ASP A 118 2.54 5.38 -3.91
C ASP A 118 3.02 5.69 -2.48
N HIS A 119 2.85 4.75 -1.55
CA HIS A 119 3.36 4.89 -0.18
C HIS A 119 4.89 5.05 -0.10
N MET A 120 5.64 4.53 -1.07
CA MET A 120 7.11 4.62 -1.10
C MET A 120 7.63 5.85 -1.84
N ILE A 121 6.93 6.34 -2.87
CA ILE A 121 7.30 7.58 -3.57
C ILE A 121 7.23 8.77 -2.63
N ASP A 122 6.24 8.79 -1.73
CA ASP A 122 6.15 9.81 -0.68
C ASP A 122 7.43 9.89 0.18
N LEU A 123 8.07 8.73 0.42
CA LEU A 123 9.30 8.63 1.21
C LEU A 123 10.55 9.07 0.47
N ARG A 124 10.59 8.92 -0.86
CA ARG A 124 11.74 9.31 -1.68
C ARG A 124 12.02 10.81 -1.62
N ASN A 125 10.98 11.61 -1.36
CA ASN A 125 11.08 13.06 -1.25
C ASN A 125 11.67 13.53 0.10
N LEU A 126 12.05 12.61 1.00
CA LEU A 126 12.68 12.90 2.29
C LEU A 126 14.22 12.87 2.22
N PRO A 127 14.94 13.54 3.14
CA PRO A 127 16.41 13.60 3.15
C PRO A 127 17.11 12.23 3.10
N ILE A 128 18.23 12.20 2.37
CA ILE A 128 18.84 11.05 1.67
C ILE A 128 19.40 9.90 2.55
N SER A 129 19.76 10.14 3.81
CA SER A 129 20.76 9.32 4.53
C SER A 129 20.34 7.89 4.91
N SER A 130 19.20 7.38 4.46
CA SER A 130 18.77 5.99 4.74
C SER A 130 17.94 5.34 3.64
N ASN A 131 17.94 5.82 2.39
CA ASN A 131 16.94 5.41 1.38
C ASN A 131 17.28 4.14 0.57
N CYS A 132 18.36 3.42 0.86
CA CYS A 132 18.78 2.25 0.06
C CYS A 132 17.66 1.21 -0.09
N ASP A 133 17.08 0.77 1.04
CA ASP A 133 16.00 -0.23 1.05
C ASP A 133 14.73 0.25 0.33
N VAL A 134 14.45 1.56 0.38
CA VAL A 134 13.28 2.16 -0.27
C VAL A 134 13.46 2.15 -1.80
N LEU A 135 14.68 2.46 -2.27
CA LEU A 135 14.99 2.47 -3.69
C LEU A 135 14.89 1.07 -4.28
N GLU A 136 15.39 0.05 -3.58
CA GLU A 136 15.27 -1.35 -3.98
C GLU A 136 13.80 -1.78 -4.07
N MET A 137 12.99 -1.48 -3.06
CA MET A 137 11.56 -1.80 -3.07
C MET A 137 10.82 -1.09 -4.21
N VAL A 138 11.14 0.18 -4.49
CA VAL A 138 10.53 0.90 -5.61
C VAL A 138 10.95 0.32 -6.95
N ALA A 139 12.24 0.03 -7.15
CA ALA A 139 12.72 -0.60 -8.38
C ALA A 139 12.00 -1.93 -8.63
N SER A 140 11.86 -2.77 -7.59
CA SER A 140 11.09 -4.01 -7.67
C SER A 140 9.62 -3.78 -8.08
N CYS A 141 8.97 -2.75 -7.54
CA CYS A 141 7.59 -2.42 -7.92
C CYS A 141 7.47 -1.93 -9.37
N LEU A 142 8.39 -1.09 -9.84
CA LEU A 142 8.39 -0.59 -11.22
C LEU A 142 8.57 -1.72 -12.23
N ILE A 143 9.48 -2.66 -11.97
CA ILE A 143 9.68 -3.86 -12.79
C ILE A 143 8.39 -4.70 -12.83
N ARG A 144 7.75 -4.94 -11.68
CA ARG A 144 6.48 -5.69 -11.61
C ARG A 144 5.34 -5.02 -12.38
N LEU A 145 5.37 -3.70 -12.49
CA LEU A 145 4.40 -2.89 -13.24
C LEU A 145 4.77 -2.73 -14.73
N GLY A 146 5.94 -3.19 -15.16
CA GLY A 146 6.47 -2.96 -16.52
C GLY A 146 6.75 -1.48 -16.82
N ARG A 147 7.27 -0.75 -15.82
CA ARG A 147 7.62 0.68 -15.89
C ARG A 147 9.12 0.92 -15.68
N ASP A 148 9.96 -0.07 -15.94
CA ASP A 148 11.41 -0.01 -15.86
C ASP A 148 12.07 0.83 -16.97
#